data_AF-A0A922FBX6-F1
#
_entry.id   AF-A0A922FBX6-F1
#
_cell.length_a   1.000
_cell.length_b   1.000
_cell.length_c   1.000
_cell.angle_alpha   90.00
_cell.angle_beta   90.00
_cell.angle_gamma   90.00
#
_symmetry.space_group_name_H-M   'P 1'
#
loop_
_entity.id
_entity.type
_entity.pdbx_description
1 polymer ?
#
loop_
_entity_poly.entity_id
_entity_poly.type
_entity_poly.pdbx_seq_one_letter_code
_entity_poly.pdbx_strand_id
1 'polypeptide(L)'
;MELPFVTGARAVNPKPSESLTDSSIIVAIRVGNEIHIDHTRVFCSPQGSTSRNLYVKPENPNTVGKGVMAFSAATMGAPLTTVSASAPNVRQVKLDRESELRIEVPNDTSLRLRLLTGTAEIFGTELPPEIWLNFPPRLKFAVFTWYGATVEMDGTTELDYTADETPMVSYVNVHAILEGRRNRAKASSSNDSDSSQGPRVIVVGPTDSGKSTLSRMLLSWAAKQGWKPTFVDLDIGQGSITIPGCIAATPIELPIDPVEGVPLDMPLVYFFGHATPSNNVDLYKVLVKELARMLERQFSGNAESRAAGMVINTMGWIEGIGYELLLHAIDTFNANVVLVLGQEKLWSMLRDVLKNKPNIDVVKLQKSGGVVSRNAKVRQKSRSCRIKEYFYGLVNDLSPHSNIANFNDLAVYRIGGGPQAPRSALPIGAEPVADPTRLVPVSINQDLLHVVLAVSFAKEPDEIISSNVAGFIYITDVDIQRKKITYLAPSAGELPSKYLIVGSLTWLET
;
A
#
# COMPACT_ATOMS: atom_id res chain seq x y z
N MET A 1 21.21 -33.45 -54.61
CA MET A 1 21.06 -34.75 -55.26
C MET A 1 20.73 -35.73 -54.14
N GLU A 2 19.56 -36.34 -54.23
CA GLU A 2 19.04 -37.48 -53.44
C GLU A 2 18.69 -37.30 -51.95
N LEU A 3 17.38 -37.22 -51.72
CA LEU A 3 16.69 -37.91 -50.62
C LEU A 3 16.67 -39.43 -50.89
N PRO A 4 16.37 -40.24 -49.86
CA PRO A 4 15.22 -41.12 -50.01
C PRO A 4 14.27 -41.13 -48.81
N PHE A 5 12.98 -41.17 -49.15
CA PHE A 5 11.87 -41.65 -48.32
C PHE A 5 11.90 -43.19 -48.25
N VAL A 6 11.27 -43.79 -47.22
CA VAL A 6 10.17 -44.78 -47.32
C VAL A 6 9.81 -45.40 -45.94
N THR A 7 8.58 -45.09 -45.52
CA THR A 7 7.52 -45.85 -44.81
C THR A 7 7.79 -46.86 -43.69
N GLY A 8 6.92 -46.80 -42.66
CA GLY A 8 6.55 -47.97 -41.85
C GLY A 8 5.70 -47.66 -40.63
N ALA A 9 4.38 -47.53 -40.80
CA ALA A 9 3.42 -47.49 -39.69
C ALA A 9 3.07 -48.92 -39.25
N ARG A 10 3.08 -49.20 -37.93
CA ARG A 10 2.35 -50.33 -37.34
C ARG A 10 1.86 -49.95 -35.94
N ALA A 11 0.54 -49.89 -35.78
CA ALA A 11 -0.14 -49.69 -34.52
C ALA A 11 -0.25 -51.01 -33.75
N VAL A 12 0.05 -50.98 -32.45
CA VAL A 12 -0.39 -51.98 -31.46
C VAL A 12 -0.81 -51.23 -30.20
N ASN A 13 -2.11 -51.32 -29.87
CA ASN A 13 -2.67 -50.90 -28.59
C ASN A 13 -2.44 -51.98 -27.53
N PRO A 14 -2.19 -51.59 -26.28
CA PRO A 14 -2.96 -52.15 -25.17
C PRO A 14 -3.59 -51.06 -24.28
N LYS A 15 -4.86 -51.29 -23.91
CA LYS A 15 -5.63 -50.54 -22.89
C LYS A 15 -5.15 -50.89 -21.46
N PRO A 16 -5.77 -50.36 -20.37
CA PRO A 16 -5.65 -49.00 -19.86
C PRO A 16 -5.29 -49.02 -18.34
N SER A 17 -4.41 -48.14 -17.86
CA SER A 17 -4.30 -47.92 -16.41
C SER A 17 -3.82 -46.51 -16.09
N GLU A 18 -4.58 -45.86 -15.21
CA GLU A 18 -4.27 -44.66 -14.42
C GLU A 18 -4.26 -43.31 -15.16
N SER A 19 -5.39 -42.61 -15.04
CA SER A 19 -5.59 -41.23 -15.47
C SER A 19 -4.94 -40.25 -14.48
N LEU A 20 -3.75 -39.76 -14.81
CA LEU A 20 -3.24 -38.46 -14.36
C LEU A 20 -3.56 -37.45 -15.48
N THR A 21 -4.49 -36.53 -15.22
CA THR A 21 -4.82 -35.44 -16.14
C THR A 21 -3.77 -34.33 -16.00
N ASP A 22 -2.67 -34.45 -16.74
CA ASP A 22 -1.74 -33.33 -16.99
C ASP A 22 -2.39 -32.34 -17.97
N SER A 23 -2.71 -31.14 -17.48
CA SER A 23 -3.24 -30.04 -18.30
C SER A 23 -2.10 -29.08 -18.61
N SER A 24 -1.41 -29.26 -19.74
CA SER A 24 -0.46 -28.29 -20.27
C SER A 24 -1.20 -27.07 -20.83
N ILE A 25 -0.98 -25.89 -20.25
CA ILE A 25 -1.44 -24.61 -20.80
C ILE A 25 -0.52 -24.23 -21.98
N ILE A 26 -1.09 -24.09 -23.18
CA ILE A 26 -0.41 -23.50 -24.34
C ILE A 26 -0.64 -21.99 -24.29
N VAL A 27 0.42 -21.21 -24.07
CA VAL A 27 0.37 -19.75 -24.14
C VAL A 27 0.72 -19.34 -25.57
N ALA A 28 -0.25 -18.78 -26.30
CA ALA A 28 0.01 -18.14 -27.59
C ALA A 28 0.36 -16.67 -27.35
N ILE A 29 1.57 -16.26 -27.71
CA ILE A 29 2.02 -14.87 -27.60
C ILE A 29 1.97 -14.24 -29.00
N ARG A 30 1.21 -13.15 -29.14
CA ARG A 30 1.24 -12.31 -30.34
C ARG A 30 2.19 -11.14 -30.12
N VAL A 31 3.34 -11.17 -30.79
CA VAL A 31 4.25 -10.02 -30.90
C VAL A 31 4.28 -9.60 -32.36
N GLY A 32 3.53 -8.54 -32.72
CA GLY A 32 3.40 -8.10 -34.11
C GLY A 32 2.59 -9.08 -34.99
N ASN A 33 3.12 -9.37 -36.19
CA ASN A 33 2.46 -10.19 -37.22
C ASN A 33 2.88 -11.67 -37.25
N GLU A 34 3.69 -12.14 -36.30
CA GLU A 34 4.08 -13.55 -36.19
C GLU A 34 3.65 -14.16 -34.84
N ILE A 35 3.35 -15.46 -34.86
CA ILE A 35 2.91 -16.24 -33.69
C ILE A 35 4.09 -17.12 -33.24
N HIS A 36 4.53 -16.92 -32.00
CA HIS A 36 5.48 -17.82 -31.33
C HIS A 36 4.73 -18.67 -30.29
N ILE A 37 4.98 -19.99 -30.34
CA ILE A 37 4.50 -20.97 -29.37
C ILE A 37 5.68 -21.35 -28.48
N ASP A 38 5.59 -21.07 -27.19
CA ASP A 38 6.60 -21.45 -26.20
C ASP A 38 6.06 -22.59 -25.32
N HIS A 39 6.85 -23.65 -25.16
CA HIS A 39 6.51 -24.86 -24.42
C HIS A 39 7.26 -24.88 -23.08
N THR A 40 6.99 -23.94 -22.19
CA THR A 40 7.57 -23.95 -20.84
C THR A 40 6.66 -24.72 -19.88
N ARG A 41 7.14 -25.86 -19.35
CA ARG A 41 6.46 -26.64 -18.30
C ARG A 41 6.75 -26.03 -16.92
N VAL A 42 5.72 -25.60 -16.19
CA VAL A 42 5.83 -25.21 -14.78
C VAL A 42 5.50 -26.42 -13.91
N PHE A 43 6.49 -26.98 -13.22
CA PHE A 43 6.27 -27.99 -12.17
C PHE A 43 6.22 -27.29 -10.81
N CYS A 44 5.11 -27.43 -10.08
CA CYS A 44 5.07 -27.23 -8.64
C CYS A 44 5.12 -28.61 -7.98
N SER A 45 6.21 -28.96 -7.31
CA SER A 45 6.26 -30.10 -6.40
C SER A 45 6.17 -29.63 -4.95
N PRO A 46 5.39 -30.28 -4.07
CA PRO A 46 5.43 -30.02 -2.64
C PRO A 46 6.58 -30.82 -2.03
N GLN A 47 7.65 -30.16 -1.57
CA GLN A 47 8.57 -30.76 -0.61
C GLN A 47 8.61 -29.90 0.66
N GLY A 48 8.24 -30.55 1.76
CA GLY A 48 8.19 -29.96 3.08
C GLY A 48 9.58 -29.62 3.61
N SER A 49 9.65 -28.51 4.34
CA SER A 49 10.74 -28.23 5.27
C SER A 49 10.18 -28.20 6.68
N THR A 50 10.66 -29.13 7.50
CA THR A 50 10.48 -29.16 8.94
C THR A 50 11.30 -28.05 9.58
N SER A 51 10.62 -27.06 10.16
CA SER A 51 11.24 -26.09 11.07
C SER A 51 10.65 -26.28 12.46
N ARG A 52 11.43 -26.94 13.32
CA ARG A 52 11.20 -27.02 14.78
C ARG A 52 11.38 -25.63 15.37
N ASN A 53 10.37 -25.08 16.03
CA ASN A 53 10.56 -24.04 17.02
C ASN A 53 10.10 -24.53 18.39
N LEU A 54 11.05 -24.50 19.32
CA LEU A 54 10.96 -24.87 20.71
C LEU A 54 9.98 -23.95 21.45
N TYR A 55 8.91 -24.52 21.99
CA TYR A 55 8.07 -23.86 22.99
C TYR A 55 8.61 -24.17 24.39
N VAL A 56 9.02 -23.12 25.10
CA VAL A 56 9.35 -23.15 26.53
C VAL A 56 8.04 -23.12 27.32
N LYS A 57 7.80 -24.15 28.15
CA LYS A 57 6.68 -24.21 29.10
C LYS A 57 6.89 -23.25 30.27
N PRO A 58 5.85 -22.56 30.77
CA PRO A 58 5.84 -22.06 32.14
C PRO A 58 5.30 -23.13 33.11
N GLU A 59 5.92 -23.20 34.27
CA GLU A 59 5.63 -24.10 35.38
C GLU A 59 4.37 -23.71 36.17
N ASN A 60 3.77 -24.72 36.78
CA ASN A 60 2.66 -24.66 37.73
C ASN A 60 3.12 -24.13 39.09
N PRO A 61 2.22 -23.54 39.90
CA PRO A 61 2.00 -24.18 41.21
C PRO A 61 0.53 -24.15 41.69
N ASN A 62 0.07 -25.31 42.17
CA ASN A 62 -0.98 -25.41 43.19
C ASN A 62 -0.37 -24.95 44.54
N THR A 63 -1.09 -24.43 45.55
CA THR A 63 -1.93 -25.24 46.47
C THR A 63 -2.64 -24.33 47.51
N VAL A 64 -3.98 -24.46 47.58
CA VAL A 64 -4.90 -24.51 48.76
C VAL A 64 -5.00 -23.37 49.80
N GLY A 65 -6.25 -22.96 50.06
CA GLY A 65 -6.71 -22.42 51.35
C GLY A 65 -8.24 -22.22 51.41
N LYS A 66 -8.94 -23.05 52.19
CA LYS A 66 -10.40 -23.01 52.44
C LYS A 66 -10.80 -21.85 53.38
N GLY A 67 -12.02 -21.31 53.21
CA GLY A 67 -12.67 -20.43 54.20
C GLY A 67 -14.13 -20.16 53.86
N VAL A 68 -15.04 -20.79 54.60
CA VAL A 68 -16.51 -20.69 54.53
C VAL A 68 -16.96 -19.44 55.28
N MET A 69 -17.91 -18.67 54.72
CA MET A 69 -18.95 -17.96 55.49
C MET A 69 -20.17 -17.71 54.60
N ALA A 70 -21.29 -18.31 54.99
CA ALA A 70 -22.61 -18.08 54.43
C ALA A 70 -23.26 -16.88 55.12
N PHE A 71 -23.79 -15.94 54.35
CA PHE A 71 -24.82 -15.01 54.80
C PHE A 71 -26.01 -15.08 53.84
N SER A 72 -27.14 -15.54 54.37
CA SER A 72 -28.45 -15.49 53.75
C SER A 72 -29.00 -14.08 53.88
N ALA A 73 -29.33 -13.45 52.75
CA ALA A 73 -30.23 -12.32 52.69
C ALA A 73 -31.09 -12.46 51.44
N ALA A 74 -32.36 -12.79 51.66
CA ALA A 74 -33.39 -12.78 50.62
C ALA A 74 -33.71 -11.33 50.26
N THR A 75 -33.57 -10.97 48.99
CA THR A 75 -34.17 -9.75 48.44
C THR A 75 -34.78 -10.02 47.07
N MET A 76 -36.04 -9.63 46.98
CA MET A 76 -37.00 -9.70 45.89
C MET A 76 -36.40 -9.42 44.50
N GLY A 77 -36.86 -10.20 43.52
CA GLY A 77 -36.37 -10.21 42.15
C GLY A 77 -36.54 -8.90 41.38
N ALA A 78 -35.54 -8.63 40.54
CA ALA A 78 -35.67 -7.86 39.31
C ALA A 78 -35.54 -8.85 38.14
N PRO A 79 -36.30 -8.70 37.04
CA PRO A 79 -36.20 -9.62 35.92
C PRO A 79 -34.81 -9.51 35.32
N LEU A 80 -34.11 -10.65 35.23
CA LEU A 80 -32.98 -10.83 34.35
C LEU A 80 -33.45 -10.47 32.94
N THR A 81 -33.03 -9.32 32.42
CA THR A 81 -33.00 -9.09 30.99
C THR A 81 -32.00 -10.10 30.44
N THR A 82 -32.54 -11.23 29.97
CA THR A 82 -31.84 -12.08 29.03
C THR A 82 -31.44 -11.19 27.87
N VAL A 83 -30.15 -10.83 27.79
CA VAL A 83 -29.57 -10.37 26.54
C VAL A 83 -29.75 -11.55 25.62
N SER A 84 -30.77 -11.49 24.76
CA SER A 84 -30.92 -12.41 23.65
C SER A 84 -29.65 -12.25 22.82
N ALA A 85 -28.72 -13.17 22.97
CA ALA A 85 -27.64 -13.33 22.00
C ALA A 85 -28.34 -13.54 20.66
N SER A 86 -28.29 -12.51 19.80
CA SER A 86 -28.73 -12.63 18.42
C SER A 86 -28.02 -13.84 17.84
N ALA A 87 -28.78 -14.78 17.26
CA ALA A 87 -28.18 -15.91 16.55
C ALA A 87 -27.13 -15.38 15.57
N PRO A 88 -25.93 -15.99 15.51
CA PRO A 88 -24.89 -15.49 14.62
C PRO A 88 -25.43 -15.55 13.19
N ASN A 89 -25.43 -14.41 12.49
CA ASN A 89 -25.85 -14.29 11.09
C ASN A 89 -24.75 -14.87 10.20
N VAL A 90 -24.48 -16.17 10.37
CA VAL A 90 -23.48 -16.88 9.60
C VAL A 90 -24.09 -17.25 8.26
N ARG A 91 -23.45 -16.83 7.18
CA ARG A 91 -23.83 -17.19 5.81
C ARG A 91 -22.61 -17.66 5.03
N GLN A 92 -22.83 -18.59 4.12
CA GLN A 92 -21.80 -19.12 3.25
C GLN A 92 -22.04 -18.66 1.82
N VAL A 93 -20.96 -18.32 1.13
CA VAL A 93 -20.98 -17.96 -0.29
C VAL A 93 -20.03 -18.88 -1.02
N LYS A 94 -20.56 -19.58 -2.01
CA LYS A 94 -19.77 -20.37 -2.95
C LYS A 94 -19.35 -19.48 -4.11
N LEU A 95 -18.07 -19.51 -4.43
CA LEU A 95 -17.45 -18.81 -5.53
C LEU A 95 -17.03 -19.82 -6.59
N ASP A 96 -17.49 -19.59 -7.81
CA ASP A 96 -17.05 -20.36 -8.96
C ASP A 96 -15.64 -19.93 -9.38
N ARG A 97 -15.01 -20.73 -10.24
CA ARG A 97 -13.70 -20.43 -10.80
C ARG A 97 -13.67 -19.03 -11.43
N GLU A 98 -12.60 -18.29 -11.16
CA GLU A 98 -12.31 -16.95 -11.72
C GLU A 98 -13.37 -15.88 -11.36
N SER A 99 -14.09 -16.08 -10.26
CA SER A 99 -15.03 -15.11 -9.69
C SER A 99 -14.49 -14.43 -8.42
N GLU A 100 -15.06 -13.26 -8.09
CA GLU A 100 -14.81 -12.56 -6.83
C GLU A 100 -16.10 -12.21 -6.08
N LEU A 101 -16.06 -12.34 -4.75
CA LEU A 101 -17.05 -11.77 -3.85
C LEU A 101 -16.62 -10.36 -3.49
N ARG A 102 -17.38 -9.34 -3.90
CA ARG A 102 -17.15 -7.95 -3.54
C ARG A 102 -17.93 -7.61 -2.28
N ILE A 103 -17.27 -6.98 -1.32
CA ILE A 103 -17.82 -6.71 0.02
C ILE A 103 -17.58 -5.26 0.40
N GLU A 104 -18.63 -4.61 0.90
CA GLU A 104 -18.59 -3.34 1.61
C GLU A 104 -19.01 -3.56 3.07
N VAL A 105 -18.07 -3.35 4.00
CA VAL A 105 -18.33 -3.46 5.44
C VAL A 105 -19.02 -2.17 5.92
N PRO A 106 -20.09 -2.28 6.74
CA PRO A 106 -20.80 -1.11 7.27
C PRO A 106 -19.90 -0.15 8.05
N ASN A 107 -20.42 1.05 8.34
CA ASN A 107 -19.62 2.12 8.94
C ASN A 107 -19.26 1.92 10.42
N ASP A 108 -20.01 1.07 11.12
CA ASP A 108 -20.07 0.94 12.58
C ASP A 108 -19.81 -0.50 13.09
N THR A 109 -19.96 -1.51 12.24
CA THR A 109 -19.80 -2.92 12.59
C THR A 109 -18.67 -3.58 11.82
N SER A 110 -18.00 -4.55 12.44
CA SER A 110 -16.98 -5.37 11.80
C SER A 110 -17.60 -6.60 11.14
N LEU A 111 -16.90 -7.16 10.15
CA LEU A 111 -17.28 -8.39 9.47
C LEU A 111 -16.22 -9.45 9.74
N ARG A 112 -16.63 -10.66 10.14
CA ARG A 112 -15.72 -11.80 10.20
C ARG A 112 -15.87 -12.65 8.95
N LEU A 113 -14.76 -13.11 8.38
CA LEU A 113 -14.76 -13.99 7.22
C LEU A 113 -13.69 -15.07 7.35
N ARG A 114 -14.01 -16.29 6.92
CA ARG A 114 -13.04 -17.40 6.79
C ARG A 114 -13.25 -18.19 5.51
N LEU A 115 -12.18 -18.82 5.03
CA LEU A 115 -12.21 -19.77 3.91
C LEU A 115 -12.56 -21.17 4.44
N LEU A 116 -13.59 -21.82 3.91
CA LEU A 116 -13.98 -23.19 4.29
C LEU A 116 -13.36 -24.23 3.35
N THR A 117 -13.44 -24.01 2.05
CA THR A 117 -12.95 -24.96 1.04
C THR A 117 -12.35 -24.22 -0.15
N GLY A 118 -11.45 -24.90 -0.87
CA GLY A 118 -10.77 -24.35 -2.05
C GLY A 118 -9.66 -23.37 -1.67
N THR A 119 -9.37 -22.45 -2.59
CA THR A 119 -8.34 -21.41 -2.41
C THR A 119 -8.91 -20.07 -2.81
N ALA A 120 -8.69 -19.03 -2.00
CA ALA A 120 -9.09 -17.67 -2.31
C ALA A 120 -8.02 -16.68 -1.84
N GLU A 121 -8.01 -15.50 -2.45
CA GLU A 121 -7.09 -14.41 -2.12
C GLU A 121 -7.81 -13.08 -2.03
N ILE A 122 -7.32 -12.19 -1.16
CA ILE A 122 -7.70 -10.78 -1.12
C ILE A 122 -6.50 -9.98 -1.61
N PHE A 123 -6.63 -9.39 -2.79
CA PHE A 123 -5.61 -8.53 -3.39
C PHE A 123 -4.20 -9.14 -3.40
N GLY A 124 -4.11 -10.42 -3.77
CA GLY A 124 -2.87 -11.18 -3.92
C GLY A 124 -2.37 -11.88 -2.66
N THR A 125 -3.06 -11.72 -1.53
CA THR A 125 -2.76 -12.41 -0.27
C THR A 125 -3.73 -13.58 -0.09
N GLU A 126 -3.20 -14.80 0.00
CA GLU A 126 -4.01 -16.01 0.18
C GLU A 126 -4.69 -16.03 1.55
N LEU A 127 -5.94 -16.50 1.55
CA LEU A 127 -6.69 -16.69 2.79
C LEU A 127 -6.34 -18.04 3.41
N PRO A 128 -5.93 -18.07 4.69
CA PRO A 128 -5.71 -19.33 5.38
C PRO A 128 -7.03 -20.10 5.56
N PRO A 129 -7.02 -21.44 5.40
CA PRO A 129 -8.22 -22.26 5.58
C PRO A 129 -8.65 -22.26 7.05
N GLU A 130 -9.96 -22.19 7.28
CA GLU A 130 -10.64 -22.30 8.56
C GLU A 130 -10.32 -21.22 9.62
N ILE A 131 -9.46 -20.25 9.31
CA ILE A 131 -9.11 -19.14 10.21
C ILE A 131 -10.05 -17.96 9.98
N TRP A 132 -10.63 -17.46 11.08
CA TRP A 132 -11.43 -16.24 11.06
C TRP A 132 -10.57 -14.99 11.01
N LEU A 133 -10.78 -14.18 9.98
CA LEU A 133 -10.24 -12.82 9.87
C LEU A 133 -11.31 -11.81 10.26
N ASN A 134 -10.94 -10.76 10.99
CA ASN A 134 -11.84 -9.69 11.42
C ASN A 134 -11.59 -8.42 10.60
N PHE A 135 -12.54 -8.06 9.76
CA PHE A 135 -12.46 -6.88 8.91
C PHE A 135 -13.11 -5.68 9.60
N PRO A 136 -12.38 -4.58 9.80
CA PRO A 136 -12.90 -3.41 10.50
C PRO A 136 -13.98 -2.70 9.69
N PRO A 137 -14.78 -1.84 10.35
CA PRO A 137 -15.80 -1.04 9.68
C PRO A 137 -15.25 -0.21 8.52
N ARG A 138 -16.09 0.04 7.50
CA ARG A 138 -15.80 0.86 6.31
C ARG A 138 -14.85 0.25 5.28
N LEU A 139 -14.31 -0.95 5.55
CA LEU A 139 -13.43 -1.61 4.59
C LEU A 139 -14.22 -2.06 3.36
N LYS A 140 -13.62 -1.88 2.18
CA LYS A 140 -14.15 -2.35 0.90
C LYS A 140 -13.11 -3.24 0.25
N PHE A 141 -13.45 -4.49 -0.01
CA PHE A 141 -12.51 -5.48 -0.54
C PHE A 141 -13.19 -6.52 -1.42
N ALA A 142 -12.39 -7.30 -2.13
CA ALA A 142 -12.88 -8.40 -2.95
C ALA A 142 -12.12 -9.69 -2.60
N VAL A 143 -12.85 -10.79 -2.43
CA VAL A 143 -12.29 -12.13 -2.25
C VAL A 143 -12.37 -12.85 -3.57
N PHE A 144 -11.23 -13.07 -4.21
CA PHE A 144 -11.13 -13.69 -5.54
C PHE A 144 -10.68 -15.15 -5.43
N THR A 145 -11.13 -16.02 -6.34
CA THR A 145 -10.65 -17.40 -6.44
C THR A 145 -10.27 -17.80 -7.87
N TRP A 146 -9.11 -18.44 -8.01
CA TRP A 146 -8.63 -18.99 -9.29
C TRP A 146 -9.28 -20.33 -9.65
N TYR A 147 -9.75 -21.10 -8.67
CA TYR A 147 -10.15 -22.51 -8.87
C TYR A 147 -11.53 -22.86 -8.27
N GLY A 148 -12.16 -21.91 -7.59
CA GLY A 148 -13.38 -22.10 -6.81
C GLY A 148 -13.08 -22.17 -5.31
N ALA A 149 -13.99 -21.60 -4.52
CA ALA A 149 -13.86 -21.54 -3.07
C ALA A 149 -15.23 -21.42 -2.39
N THR A 150 -15.32 -21.81 -1.12
CA THR A 150 -16.46 -21.47 -0.28
C THR A 150 -15.97 -20.63 0.88
N VAL A 151 -16.54 -19.44 1.03
CA VAL A 151 -16.25 -18.52 2.14
C VAL A 151 -17.43 -18.46 3.09
N GLU A 152 -17.14 -18.34 4.38
CA GLU A 152 -18.14 -18.14 5.42
C GLU A 152 -17.96 -16.76 6.03
N MET A 153 -19.07 -16.05 6.18
CA MET A 153 -19.13 -14.70 6.74
C MET A 153 -20.01 -14.69 7.98
N ASP A 154 -19.57 -14.00 9.03
CA ASP A 154 -20.31 -13.75 10.26
C ASP A 154 -20.34 -12.25 10.51
N GLY A 155 -21.54 -11.66 10.46
CA GLY A 155 -21.77 -10.22 10.55
C GLY A 155 -22.55 -9.65 9.37
N THR A 156 -22.91 -8.36 9.46
CA THR A 156 -23.66 -7.64 8.43
C THR A 156 -22.74 -6.99 7.40
N THR A 157 -23.19 -6.95 6.16
CA THR A 157 -22.57 -6.20 5.06
C THR A 157 -23.48 -5.04 4.65
N GLU A 158 -22.90 -3.94 4.19
CA GLU A 158 -23.66 -2.86 3.53
C GLU A 158 -24.05 -3.29 2.12
N LEU A 159 -23.11 -3.94 1.43
CA LEU A 159 -23.29 -4.52 0.11
C LEU A 159 -22.37 -5.74 -0.04
N ASP A 160 -22.89 -6.83 -0.56
CA ASP A 160 -22.08 -7.93 -1.08
C ASP A 160 -22.72 -8.53 -2.33
N TYR A 161 -21.89 -8.90 -3.30
CA TYR A 161 -22.31 -9.59 -4.51
C TYR A 161 -21.13 -10.29 -5.18
N THR A 162 -21.41 -11.39 -5.87
CA THR A 162 -20.42 -12.11 -6.68
C THR A 162 -20.34 -11.51 -8.09
N ALA A 163 -19.12 -11.35 -8.59
CA ALA A 163 -18.85 -10.94 -9.97
C ALA A 163 -17.92 -11.96 -10.64
N ASP A 164 -18.21 -12.31 -11.89
CA ASP A 164 -17.44 -13.21 -12.74
C ASP A 164 -16.60 -12.44 -13.80
N GLU A 165 -17.02 -11.23 -14.16
CA GLU A 165 -16.22 -10.34 -15.01
C GLU A 165 -15.15 -9.59 -14.19
N THR A 166 -13.90 -10.08 -14.26
CA THR A 166 -12.76 -9.49 -13.55
C THR A 166 -11.54 -9.29 -14.46
N PRO A 167 -10.71 -8.26 -14.21
CA PRO A 167 -9.46 -8.06 -14.94
C PRO A 167 -8.28 -8.91 -14.41
N MET A 168 -8.53 -9.87 -13.52
CA MET A 168 -7.49 -10.60 -12.77
C MET A 168 -6.51 -11.35 -13.67
N VAL A 169 -7.00 -11.96 -14.75
CA VAL A 169 -6.15 -12.64 -15.75
C VAL A 169 -5.15 -11.66 -16.38
N SER A 170 -5.56 -10.42 -16.66
CA SER A 170 -4.64 -9.41 -17.20
C SER A 170 -3.59 -8.98 -16.17
N TYR A 171 -3.98 -8.88 -14.90
CA TYR A 171 -3.06 -8.48 -13.83
C TYR A 171 -2.03 -9.56 -13.52
N VAL A 172 -2.42 -10.83 -13.47
CA VAL A 172 -1.48 -11.93 -13.24
C VAL A 172 -0.53 -12.14 -14.42
N ASN A 173 -0.98 -11.89 -15.66
CA ASN A 173 -0.11 -11.92 -16.84
C ASN A 173 0.98 -10.84 -16.76
N VAL A 174 0.64 -9.63 -16.30
CA VAL A 174 1.64 -8.59 -16.03
C VAL A 174 2.62 -9.07 -14.97
N HIS A 175 2.15 -9.62 -13.86
CA HIS A 175 3.03 -10.17 -12.81
C HIS A 175 3.99 -11.22 -13.34
N ALA A 176 3.53 -12.17 -14.17
CA ALA A 176 4.39 -13.19 -14.78
C ALA A 176 5.51 -12.58 -15.66
N ILE A 177 5.23 -11.51 -16.41
CA ILE A 177 6.24 -10.80 -17.21
C ILE A 177 7.25 -10.10 -16.29
N LEU A 178 6.77 -9.44 -15.24
CA LEU A 178 7.62 -8.76 -14.25
C LEU A 178 8.53 -9.76 -13.55
N GLU A 179 8.01 -10.94 -13.24
CA GLU A 179 8.77 -12.03 -12.65
C GLU A 179 9.92 -12.49 -13.55
N GLY A 180 9.64 -12.67 -14.85
CA GLY A 180 10.70 -12.93 -15.83
C GLY A 180 11.79 -11.84 -15.86
N ARG A 181 11.42 -10.56 -15.66
CA ARG A 181 12.37 -9.44 -15.57
C ARG A 181 13.21 -9.52 -14.29
N ARG A 182 12.61 -9.83 -13.13
CA ARG A 182 13.33 -10.00 -11.86
C ARG A 182 14.35 -11.12 -11.94
N ASN A 183 13.95 -12.28 -12.50
CA ASN A 183 14.86 -13.42 -12.66
C ASN A 183 16.04 -13.11 -13.58
N ARG A 184 15.81 -12.40 -14.69
CA ARG A 184 16.91 -11.92 -15.55
C ARG A 184 17.84 -10.96 -14.81
N ALA A 185 17.27 -9.98 -14.10
CA ALA A 185 18.05 -9.02 -13.32
C ALA A 185 18.92 -9.69 -12.24
N LYS A 186 18.37 -10.71 -11.56
CA LYS A 186 19.11 -11.51 -10.55
C LYS A 186 20.21 -12.39 -11.17
N ALA A 187 20.01 -12.87 -12.39
CA ALA A 187 21.00 -13.69 -13.11
C ALA A 187 22.12 -12.87 -13.76
N SER A 188 21.90 -11.57 -14.00
CA SER A 188 22.90 -10.66 -14.56
C SER A 188 24.07 -10.43 -13.59
N SER A 189 25.27 -10.22 -14.13
CA SER A 189 26.44 -9.86 -13.33
C SER A 189 26.25 -8.50 -12.66
N SER A 190 26.60 -8.39 -11.38
CA SER A 190 26.46 -7.16 -10.57
C SER A 190 27.23 -5.94 -11.10
N ASN A 191 28.14 -6.12 -12.06
CA ASN A 191 29.00 -5.08 -12.61
C ASN A 191 28.31 -4.22 -13.69
N ASP A 192 27.17 -4.66 -14.22
CA ASP A 192 26.35 -3.87 -15.16
C ASP A 192 25.04 -3.50 -14.45
N SER A 193 24.95 -2.24 -14.02
CA SER A 193 23.83 -1.71 -13.23
C SER A 193 22.51 -1.79 -13.98
N ASP A 194 22.53 -1.67 -15.31
CA ASP A 194 21.32 -1.63 -16.11
C ASP A 194 20.78 -3.05 -16.34
N SER A 195 21.67 -4.01 -16.56
CA SER A 195 21.28 -5.42 -16.72
C SER A 195 20.84 -6.09 -15.40
N SER A 196 21.34 -5.61 -14.26
CA SER A 196 21.02 -6.12 -12.92
C SER A 196 19.81 -5.42 -12.27
N GLN A 197 19.18 -4.48 -12.97
CA GLN A 197 18.03 -3.73 -12.48
C GLN A 197 16.71 -4.48 -12.71
N GLY A 198 16.01 -4.76 -11.62
CA GLY A 198 14.65 -5.30 -11.63
C GLY A 198 13.62 -4.33 -12.22
N PRO A 199 12.38 -4.79 -12.46
CA PRO A 199 11.32 -3.95 -13.01
C PRO A 199 10.98 -2.78 -12.08
N ARG A 200 10.85 -1.58 -12.66
CA ARG A 200 10.41 -0.37 -11.98
C ARG A 200 9.06 0.03 -12.56
N VAL A 201 8.01 -0.43 -11.89
CA VAL A 201 6.64 -0.38 -12.37
C VAL A 201 5.95 0.84 -11.81
N ILE A 202 5.39 1.70 -12.65
CA ILE A 202 4.57 2.84 -12.22
C ILE A 202 3.13 2.66 -12.68
N VAL A 203 2.19 2.80 -11.75
CA VAL A 203 0.75 2.60 -11.98
C VAL A 203 0.08 3.96 -12.04
N VAL A 204 -0.47 4.31 -13.20
CA VAL A 204 -1.06 5.63 -13.50
C VAL A 204 -2.52 5.50 -13.95
N GLY A 205 -3.29 6.56 -13.77
CA GLY A 205 -4.72 6.58 -14.09
C GLY A 205 -5.52 7.52 -13.19
N PRO A 206 -6.77 7.84 -13.56
CA PRO A 206 -7.60 8.79 -12.84
C PRO A 206 -7.92 8.32 -11.41
N THR A 207 -8.54 9.18 -10.61
CA THR A 207 -9.12 8.77 -9.33
C THR A 207 -10.10 7.61 -9.52
N ASP A 208 -10.12 6.68 -8.56
CA ASP A 208 -11.06 5.54 -8.54
C ASP A 208 -10.96 4.61 -9.77
N SER A 209 -9.71 4.35 -10.22
CA SER A 209 -9.41 3.35 -11.26
C SER A 209 -8.81 2.04 -10.74
N GLY A 210 -8.57 1.92 -9.42
CA GLY A 210 -8.01 0.71 -8.80
C GLY A 210 -6.47 0.65 -8.71
N LYS A 211 -5.77 1.79 -8.86
CA LYS A 211 -4.28 1.86 -8.82
C LYS A 211 -3.69 1.22 -7.56
N SER A 212 -4.09 1.67 -6.38
CA SER A 212 -3.57 1.15 -5.10
C SER A 212 -3.85 -0.34 -4.92
N THR A 213 -4.99 -0.82 -5.43
CA THR A 213 -5.35 -2.25 -5.41
C THR A 213 -4.45 -3.06 -6.33
N LEU A 214 -4.20 -2.59 -7.56
CA LEU A 214 -3.25 -3.23 -8.49
C LEU A 214 -1.83 -3.25 -7.93
N SER A 215 -1.37 -2.12 -7.35
CA SER A 215 -0.07 -2.05 -6.69
C SER A 215 0.04 -3.10 -5.58
N ARG A 216 -0.99 -3.22 -4.72
CA ARG A 216 -1.04 -4.24 -3.67
C ARG A 216 -0.94 -5.67 -4.22
N MET A 217 -1.70 -6.00 -5.26
CA MET A 217 -1.65 -7.33 -5.89
C MET A 217 -0.26 -7.66 -6.45
N LEU A 218 0.35 -6.74 -7.21
CA LEU A 218 1.68 -6.95 -7.79
C LEU A 218 2.77 -7.11 -6.71
N LEU A 219 2.65 -6.38 -5.61
CA LEU A 219 3.56 -6.48 -4.45
C LEU A 219 3.36 -7.80 -3.72
N SER A 220 2.12 -8.17 -3.37
CA SER A 220 1.81 -9.39 -2.64
C SER A 220 2.19 -10.65 -3.43
N TRP A 221 1.91 -10.69 -4.74
CA TRP A 221 2.31 -11.84 -5.57
C TRP A 221 3.83 -11.95 -5.72
N ALA A 222 4.56 -10.83 -5.77
CA ALA A 222 6.02 -10.85 -5.79
C ALA A 222 6.60 -11.33 -4.46
N ALA A 223 6.08 -10.83 -3.33
CA ALA A 223 6.46 -11.27 -1.99
C ALA A 223 6.17 -12.76 -1.76
N LYS A 224 5.02 -13.25 -2.27
CA LYS A 224 4.68 -14.67 -2.26
C LYS A 224 5.70 -15.55 -2.99
N GLN A 225 6.38 -15.01 -4.01
CA GLN A 225 7.47 -15.70 -4.73
C GLN A 225 8.86 -15.48 -4.10
N GLY A 226 8.92 -14.87 -2.91
CA GLY A 226 10.16 -14.63 -2.18
C GLY A 226 10.94 -13.38 -2.61
N TRP A 227 10.37 -12.54 -3.47
CA TRP A 227 10.96 -11.23 -3.78
C TRP A 227 10.67 -10.22 -2.69
N LYS A 228 11.52 -9.20 -2.59
CA LYS A 228 11.34 -8.07 -1.67
C LYS A 228 11.21 -6.76 -2.43
N PRO A 229 10.16 -6.57 -3.26
CA PRO A 229 10.01 -5.35 -4.04
C PRO A 229 9.76 -4.16 -3.12
N THR A 230 10.25 -2.98 -3.53
CA THR A 230 9.94 -1.73 -2.83
C THR A 230 8.59 -1.19 -3.28
N PHE A 231 7.67 -0.99 -2.34
CA PHE A 231 6.48 -0.19 -2.59
C PHE A 231 6.82 1.29 -2.46
N VAL A 232 6.48 2.08 -3.48
CA VAL A 232 6.61 3.54 -3.48
C VAL A 232 5.21 4.13 -3.63
N ASP A 233 4.81 4.99 -2.70
CA ASP A 233 3.51 5.66 -2.73
C ASP A 233 3.70 7.17 -2.88
N LEU A 234 3.32 7.69 -4.06
CA LEU A 234 3.40 9.11 -4.40
C LEU A 234 2.03 9.81 -4.27
N ASP A 235 0.99 9.12 -3.80
CA ASP A 235 -0.33 9.71 -3.54
C ASP A 235 -0.38 10.36 -2.15
N ILE A 236 -0.05 11.65 -2.11
CA ILE A 236 -0.14 12.47 -0.89
C ILE A 236 -1.59 12.65 -0.38
N GLY A 237 -2.61 12.37 -1.18
CA GLY A 237 -4.00 12.59 -0.81
C GLY A 237 -4.65 11.37 -0.13
N GLN A 238 -4.31 10.16 -0.58
CA GLN A 238 -4.89 8.89 -0.10
C GLN A 238 -3.83 7.77 0.03
N GLY A 239 -2.58 8.14 0.35
CA GLY A 239 -1.48 7.19 0.53
C GLY A 239 -1.81 6.09 1.55
N SER A 240 -1.19 4.92 1.35
CA SER A 240 -1.45 3.69 2.11
C SER A 240 -0.38 3.35 3.15
N ILE A 241 0.77 4.03 3.11
CA ILE A 241 1.92 3.75 4.00
C ILE A 241 1.81 4.51 5.33
N THR A 242 1.33 5.75 5.31
CA THR A 242 1.32 6.60 6.51
C THR A 242 0.22 7.65 6.41
N ILE A 243 0.24 8.65 7.28
CA ILE A 243 -0.73 9.75 7.26
C ILE A 243 -0.75 10.47 5.89
N PRO A 244 -1.85 11.16 5.54
CA PRO A 244 -1.91 11.98 4.34
C PRO A 244 -0.82 13.06 4.31
N GLY A 245 -0.55 13.61 3.14
CA GLY A 245 0.47 14.63 2.92
C GLY A 245 1.89 14.08 2.88
N CYS A 246 2.06 12.78 2.64
CA CYS A 246 3.36 12.13 2.61
C CYS A 246 3.61 11.44 1.27
N ILE A 247 4.86 11.48 0.84
CA ILE A 247 5.41 10.56 -0.15
C ILE A 247 6.26 9.56 0.63
N ALA A 248 6.08 8.27 0.37
CA ALA A 248 6.72 7.25 1.17
C ALA A 248 7.15 6.02 0.35
N ALA A 249 8.07 5.25 0.90
CA ALA A 249 8.43 3.94 0.38
C ALA A 249 8.73 2.93 1.50
N THR A 250 8.46 1.66 1.25
CA THR A 250 8.77 0.57 2.19
C THR A 250 9.00 -0.75 1.42
N PRO A 251 9.95 -1.60 1.83
CA PRO A 251 10.09 -2.93 1.26
C PRO A 251 8.91 -3.83 1.64
N ILE A 252 8.41 -4.62 0.70
CA ILE A 252 7.35 -5.61 0.95
C ILE A 252 7.99 -7.00 0.93
N GLU A 253 8.22 -7.57 2.11
CA GLU A 253 8.87 -8.88 2.24
C GLU A 253 7.88 -10.05 2.32
N LEU A 254 6.66 -9.77 2.77
CA LEU A 254 5.56 -10.73 2.89
C LEU A 254 4.32 -10.18 2.18
N PRO A 255 3.39 -11.04 1.71
CA PRO A 255 2.12 -10.60 1.17
C PRO A 255 1.42 -9.62 2.12
N ILE A 256 0.91 -8.52 1.57
CA ILE A 256 0.30 -7.43 2.32
C ILE A 256 -0.96 -7.95 3.02
N ASP A 257 -1.05 -7.78 4.34
CA ASP A 257 -2.19 -8.26 5.10
C ASP A 257 -3.48 -7.56 4.63
N PRO A 258 -4.58 -8.29 4.38
CA PRO A 258 -5.81 -7.70 3.87
C PRO A 258 -6.52 -6.80 4.89
N VAL A 259 -6.25 -6.97 6.18
CA VAL A 259 -6.79 -6.20 7.30
C VAL A 259 -5.82 -5.09 7.70
N GLU A 260 -4.60 -5.47 8.14
CA GLU A 260 -3.58 -4.53 8.67
C GLU A 260 -2.94 -3.69 7.56
N GLY A 261 -2.91 -4.19 6.32
CA GLY A 261 -2.35 -3.46 5.19
C GLY A 261 -0.83 -3.51 5.14
N VAL A 262 -0.22 -2.37 4.78
CA VAL A 262 1.22 -2.28 4.47
C VAL A 262 2.03 -2.27 5.78
N PRO A 263 3.08 -3.10 5.90
CA PRO A 263 3.91 -3.12 7.10
C PRO A 263 4.61 -1.77 7.33
N LEU A 264 4.68 -1.37 8.60
CA LEU A 264 5.17 -0.06 9.05
C LEU A 264 6.54 -0.11 9.75
N ASP A 265 7.27 -1.22 9.64
CA ASP A 265 8.50 -1.44 10.42
C ASP A 265 9.62 -0.42 10.09
N MET A 266 9.85 -0.14 8.80
CA MET A 266 10.90 0.80 8.36
C MET A 266 10.51 1.58 7.07
N PRO A 267 9.44 2.39 7.08
CA PRO A 267 9.10 3.22 5.93
C PRO A 267 10.04 4.43 5.83
N LEU A 268 10.46 4.75 4.61
CA LEU A 268 11.10 6.00 4.27
C LEU A 268 10.02 7.02 3.92
N VAL A 269 9.85 8.06 4.73
CA VAL A 269 8.75 9.02 4.61
C VAL A 269 9.25 10.45 4.45
N TYR A 270 8.72 11.17 3.46
CA TYR A 270 8.91 12.60 3.26
C TYR A 270 7.59 13.33 3.40
N PHE A 271 7.56 14.39 4.21
CA PHE A 271 6.35 15.15 4.49
C PHE A 271 6.19 16.33 3.53
N PHE A 272 5.18 16.26 2.68
CA PHE A 272 4.73 17.35 1.83
C PHE A 272 3.81 18.34 2.56
N GLY A 273 3.08 17.86 3.57
CA GLY A 273 2.28 18.71 4.46
C GLY A 273 0.91 19.15 3.92
N HIS A 274 0.58 18.84 2.67
CA HIS A 274 -0.72 19.19 2.08
C HIS A 274 -1.40 17.97 1.44
N ALA A 275 -2.72 18.01 1.33
CA ALA A 275 -3.51 16.94 0.74
C ALA A 275 -3.58 16.99 -0.80
N THR A 276 -3.06 18.05 -1.44
CA THR A 276 -3.03 18.22 -2.89
C THR A 276 -1.72 18.85 -3.35
N PRO A 277 -1.08 18.37 -4.43
CA PRO A 277 0.23 18.86 -4.84
C PRO A 277 0.17 20.23 -5.48
N SER A 278 -1.03 20.69 -5.87
CA SER A 278 -1.25 22.05 -6.38
C SER A 278 -0.87 23.14 -5.37
N ASN A 279 -0.76 22.82 -4.08
CA ASN A 279 -0.27 23.77 -3.07
C ASN A 279 1.19 24.18 -3.31
N ASN A 280 2.03 23.26 -3.78
CA ASN A 280 3.45 23.51 -4.01
C ASN A 280 4.03 22.43 -4.95
N VAL A 281 3.90 22.65 -6.26
CA VAL A 281 4.29 21.67 -7.29
C VAL A 281 5.79 21.41 -7.26
N ASP A 282 6.60 22.45 -7.02
CA ASP A 282 8.06 22.34 -7.00
C ASP A 282 8.55 21.56 -5.79
N LEU A 283 7.97 21.80 -4.60
CA LEU A 283 8.27 20.98 -3.43
C LEU A 283 7.92 19.51 -3.67
N TYR A 284 6.77 19.21 -4.28
CA TYR A 284 6.41 17.83 -4.61
C TYR A 284 7.47 17.17 -5.50
N LYS A 285 7.93 17.87 -6.55
CA LYS A 285 9.01 17.39 -7.43
C LYS A 285 10.31 17.16 -6.66
N VAL A 286 10.68 18.06 -5.76
CA VAL A 286 11.88 17.93 -4.91
C VAL A 286 11.77 16.70 -4.00
N LEU A 287 10.66 16.51 -3.30
CA LEU A 287 10.48 15.35 -2.42
C LEU A 287 10.49 14.02 -3.19
N VAL A 288 9.90 13.99 -4.39
CA VAL A 288 9.98 12.82 -5.29
C VAL A 288 11.44 12.51 -5.67
N LYS A 289 12.25 13.53 -5.98
CA LYS A 289 13.68 13.36 -6.26
C LYS A 289 14.47 12.87 -5.05
N GLU A 290 14.18 13.42 -3.87
CA GLU A 290 14.84 13.00 -2.63
C GLU A 290 14.53 11.54 -2.30
N LEU A 291 13.27 11.13 -2.42
CA LEU A 291 12.89 9.73 -2.25
C LEU A 291 13.60 8.82 -3.25
N ALA A 292 13.58 9.16 -4.55
CA ALA A 292 14.24 8.37 -5.58
C ALA A 292 15.75 8.25 -5.32
N ARG A 293 16.42 9.36 -4.99
CA ARG A 293 17.85 9.40 -4.66
C ARG A 293 18.20 8.47 -3.49
N MET A 294 17.36 8.45 -2.45
CA MET A 294 17.55 7.57 -1.30
C MET A 294 17.34 6.09 -1.65
N LEU A 295 16.32 5.77 -2.46
CA LEU A 295 16.09 4.40 -2.93
C LEU A 295 17.23 3.91 -3.83
N GLU A 296 17.78 4.75 -4.70
CA GLU A 296 18.95 4.39 -5.52
C GLU A 296 20.17 4.04 -4.67
N ARG A 297 20.39 4.78 -3.57
CA ARG A 297 21.46 4.46 -2.61
C ARG A 297 21.22 3.10 -1.96
N GLN A 298 19.98 2.79 -1.57
CA GLN A 298 19.63 1.49 -1.00
C GLN A 298 19.83 0.36 -2.02
N PHE A 299 19.41 0.54 -3.27
CA PHE A 299 19.58 -0.46 -4.34
C PHE A 299 21.03 -0.65 -4.75
N SER A 300 21.84 0.41 -4.69
CA SER A 300 23.28 0.34 -4.93
C SER A 300 23.98 -0.59 -3.92
N GLY A 301 23.51 -0.60 -2.67
CA GLY A 301 24.04 -1.47 -1.60
C GLY A 301 23.38 -2.85 -1.48
N ASN A 302 22.25 -3.10 -2.15
CA ASN A 302 21.49 -4.34 -2.03
C ASN A 302 21.06 -4.89 -3.40
N ALA A 303 21.79 -5.89 -3.90
CA ALA A 303 21.54 -6.52 -5.20
C ALA A 303 20.18 -7.27 -5.25
N GLU A 304 19.74 -7.86 -4.14
CA GLU A 304 18.46 -8.58 -4.09
C GLU A 304 17.28 -7.60 -4.22
N SER A 305 17.31 -6.49 -3.47
CA SER A 305 16.29 -5.43 -3.60
C SER A 305 16.31 -4.78 -4.98
N ARG A 306 17.51 -4.56 -5.54
CA ARG A 306 17.65 -4.03 -6.90
C ARG A 306 17.00 -4.93 -7.94
N ALA A 307 17.23 -6.24 -7.86
CA ALA A 307 16.65 -7.23 -8.77
C ALA A 307 15.15 -7.43 -8.54
N ALA A 308 14.66 -7.30 -7.31
CA ALA A 308 13.24 -7.35 -6.99
C ALA A 308 12.45 -6.18 -7.61
N GLY A 309 13.10 -5.02 -7.72
CA GLY A 309 12.54 -3.82 -8.33
C GLY A 309 11.58 -3.07 -7.41
N MET A 310 10.71 -2.26 -8.00
CA MET A 310 9.76 -1.42 -7.26
C MET A 310 8.40 -1.31 -7.97
N VAL A 311 7.36 -1.06 -7.17
CA VAL A 311 6.01 -0.73 -7.65
C VAL A 311 5.62 0.64 -7.10
N ILE A 312 5.34 1.57 -7.99
CA ILE A 312 5.09 2.99 -7.71
C ILE A 312 3.60 3.29 -7.93
N ASN A 313 2.89 3.59 -6.86
CA ASN A 313 1.52 4.11 -6.90
C ASN A 313 1.54 5.63 -7.05
N THR A 314 0.66 6.18 -7.89
CA THR A 314 0.55 7.63 -8.12
C THR A 314 -0.80 8.18 -7.70
N MET A 315 -0.87 9.50 -7.54
CA MET A 315 -2.14 10.22 -7.42
C MET A 315 -3.02 10.10 -8.67
N GLY A 316 -4.30 10.44 -8.54
CA GLY A 316 -5.29 10.40 -9.61
C GLY A 316 -5.39 11.67 -10.49
N TRP A 317 -4.47 12.63 -10.35
CA TRP A 317 -4.47 13.85 -11.15
C TRP A 317 -3.68 13.65 -12.45
N ILE A 318 -4.40 13.49 -13.56
CA ILE A 318 -3.83 13.04 -14.84
C ILE A 318 -3.83 14.10 -15.95
N GLU A 319 -4.25 15.33 -15.64
CA GLU A 319 -4.40 16.42 -16.60
C GLU A 319 -3.56 17.63 -16.19
N GLY A 320 -3.14 18.44 -17.17
CA GLY A 320 -2.34 19.65 -16.93
C GLY A 320 -1.08 19.36 -16.12
N ILE A 321 -0.88 20.11 -15.03
CA ILE A 321 0.24 19.92 -14.10
C ILE A 321 0.32 18.49 -13.56
N GLY A 322 -0.83 17.83 -13.34
CA GLY A 322 -0.85 16.43 -12.90
C GLY A 322 -0.16 15.50 -13.89
N TYR A 323 -0.36 15.72 -15.19
CA TYR A 323 0.34 14.97 -16.25
C TYR A 323 1.86 15.22 -16.24
N GLU A 324 2.27 16.47 -16.03
CA GLU A 324 3.69 16.81 -15.90
C GLU A 324 4.34 16.13 -14.67
N LEU A 325 3.61 16.04 -13.56
CA LEU A 325 4.06 15.34 -12.37
C LEU A 325 4.20 13.83 -12.59
N LEU A 326 3.33 13.22 -13.42
CA LEU A 326 3.48 11.82 -13.82
C LEU A 326 4.73 11.61 -14.68
N LEU A 327 4.97 12.46 -15.69
CA LEU A 327 6.19 12.40 -16.50
C LEU A 327 7.45 12.59 -15.65
N HIS A 328 7.42 13.56 -14.74
CA HIS A 328 8.50 13.77 -13.78
C HIS A 328 8.76 12.54 -12.93
N ALA A 329 7.73 11.86 -12.41
CA ALA A 329 7.89 10.63 -11.62
C ALA A 329 8.44 9.46 -12.46
N ILE A 330 7.94 9.28 -13.69
CA ILE A 330 8.44 8.26 -14.63
C ILE A 330 9.95 8.43 -14.85
N ASP A 331 10.37 9.66 -15.13
CA ASP A 331 11.78 9.97 -15.39
C ASP A 331 12.62 9.90 -14.12
N THR A 332 12.14 10.43 -12.99
CA THR A 332 12.90 10.48 -11.73
C THR A 332 13.16 9.09 -11.14
N PHE A 333 12.21 8.17 -11.27
CA PHE A 333 12.37 6.79 -10.81
C PHE A 333 12.95 5.85 -11.88
N ASN A 334 13.26 6.35 -13.08
CA ASN A 334 13.64 5.53 -14.25
C ASN A 334 12.66 4.36 -14.45
N ALA A 335 11.35 4.64 -14.41
CA ALA A 335 10.33 3.61 -14.56
C ALA A 335 10.39 2.99 -15.96
N ASN A 336 10.50 1.67 -16.02
CA ASN A 336 10.61 0.91 -17.28
C ASN A 336 9.32 0.15 -17.64
N VAL A 337 8.32 0.17 -16.76
CA VAL A 337 6.97 -0.33 -17.04
C VAL A 337 5.94 0.67 -16.55
N VAL A 338 5.13 1.21 -17.45
CA VAL A 338 4.04 2.15 -17.16
C VAL A 338 2.71 1.45 -17.36
N LEU A 339 1.97 1.20 -16.28
CA LEU A 339 0.66 0.56 -16.30
C LEU A 339 -0.43 1.63 -16.25
N VAL A 340 -1.18 1.80 -17.33
CA VAL A 340 -2.25 2.80 -17.44
C VAL A 340 -3.61 2.15 -17.20
N LEU A 341 -4.26 2.49 -16.09
CA LEU A 341 -5.55 1.93 -15.69
C LEU A 341 -6.73 2.78 -16.16
N GLY A 342 -7.58 2.19 -17.00
CA GLY A 342 -8.94 2.67 -17.26
C GLY A 342 -9.07 4.05 -17.93
N GLN A 343 -8.03 4.55 -18.62
CA GLN A 343 -8.07 5.83 -19.32
C GLN A 343 -7.29 5.82 -20.64
N GLU A 344 -8.01 5.79 -21.76
CA GLU A 344 -7.44 5.65 -23.11
C GLU A 344 -6.66 6.89 -23.57
N LYS A 345 -7.19 8.09 -23.31
CA LYS A 345 -6.51 9.35 -23.66
C LYS A 345 -5.13 9.45 -23.01
N LEU A 346 -5.05 9.12 -21.71
CA LEU A 346 -3.79 9.13 -20.97
C LEU A 346 -2.79 8.11 -21.54
N TRP A 347 -3.27 6.91 -21.87
CA TRP A 347 -2.43 5.87 -22.47
C TRP A 347 -1.87 6.32 -23.83
N SER A 348 -2.69 6.90 -24.71
CA SER A 348 -2.21 7.40 -26.00
C SER A 348 -1.14 8.48 -25.80
N MET A 349 -1.40 9.47 -24.94
CA MET A 349 -0.45 10.55 -24.66
C MET A 349 0.89 10.03 -24.13
N LEU A 350 0.87 9.12 -23.15
CA LEU A 350 2.09 8.54 -22.57
C LEU A 350 2.84 7.69 -23.60
N ARG A 351 2.14 6.86 -24.38
CA ARG A 351 2.75 6.07 -25.45
C ARG A 351 3.41 6.97 -26.49
N ASP A 352 2.76 8.06 -26.88
CA ASP A 352 3.27 8.96 -27.92
C ASP A 352 4.49 9.76 -27.44
N VAL A 353 4.54 10.15 -26.16
CA VAL A 353 5.68 10.85 -25.55
C VAL A 353 6.85 9.89 -25.27
N LEU A 354 6.57 8.66 -24.84
CA LEU A 354 7.59 7.69 -24.44
C LEU A 354 8.05 6.76 -25.58
N LYS A 355 7.47 6.85 -26.77
CA LYS A 355 7.81 6.00 -27.94
C LYS A 355 9.30 5.99 -28.32
N ASN A 356 10.02 7.07 -28.03
CA ASN A 356 11.44 7.21 -28.34
C ASN A 356 12.36 6.63 -27.25
N LYS A 357 11.80 6.15 -26.14
CA LYS A 357 12.53 5.51 -25.04
C LYS A 357 12.35 3.99 -25.16
N PRO A 358 13.29 3.25 -25.79
CA PRO A 358 13.11 1.83 -26.13
C PRO A 358 12.99 0.91 -24.91
N ASN A 359 13.40 1.38 -23.73
CA ASN A 359 13.41 0.60 -22.49
C ASN A 359 12.15 0.79 -21.63
N ILE A 360 11.11 1.46 -22.14
CA ILE A 360 9.88 1.73 -21.39
C ILE A 360 8.67 1.10 -22.08
N ASP A 361 8.02 0.18 -21.38
CA ASP A 361 6.79 -0.46 -21.84
C ASP A 361 5.56 0.28 -21.29
N VAL A 362 4.68 0.75 -22.18
CA VAL A 362 3.43 1.42 -21.80
C VAL A 362 2.24 0.50 -22.04
N VAL A 363 1.72 -0.10 -20.98
CA VAL A 363 0.67 -1.13 -21.03
C VAL A 363 -0.66 -0.56 -20.56
N LYS A 364 -1.71 -0.75 -21.37
CA LYS A 364 -3.09 -0.39 -20.99
C LYS A 364 -3.75 -1.56 -20.26
N LEU A 365 -4.36 -1.29 -19.10
CA LEU A 365 -5.11 -2.26 -18.32
C LEU A 365 -6.54 -1.77 -18.07
N GLN A 366 -7.47 -2.72 -18.01
CA GLN A 366 -8.85 -2.43 -17.63
C GLN A 366 -8.96 -2.16 -16.13
N LYS A 367 -9.83 -1.23 -15.75
CA LYS A 367 -10.21 -1.05 -14.34
C LYS A 367 -11.20 -2.15 -13.94
N SER A 368 -11.15 -2.61 -12.69
CA SER A 368 -12.17 -3.53 -12.18
C SER A 368 -13.53 -2.82 -12.07
N GLY A 369 -14.61 -3.54 -12.39
CA GLY A 369 -15.99 -3.08 -12.16
C GLY A 369 -16.32 -2.94 -10.67
N GLY A 370 -15.52 -3.52 -9.77
CA GLY A 370 -15.68 -3.42 -8.32
C GLY A 370 -15.11 -2.15 -7.71
N VAL A 371 -14.50 -1.27 -8.50
CA VAL A 371 -13.93 -0.02 -7.97
C VAL A 371 -15.05 0.97 -7.64
N VAL A 372 -15.12 1.33 -6.36
CA VAL A 372 -16.13 2.24 -5.84
C VAL A 372 -15.66 3.70 -5.97
N SER A 373 -16.48 4.53 -6.61
CA SER A 373 -16.26 5.97 -6.74
C SER A 373 -16.36 6.67 -5.38
N ARG A 374 -15.40 7.55 -5.07
CA ARG A 374 -15.29 8.26 -3.79
C ARG A 374 -15.38 9.76 -3.99
N ASN A 375 -16.42 10.37 -3.45
CA ASN A 375 -16.56 11.82 -3.42
C ASN A 375 -15.53 12.48 -2.47
N ALA A 376 -15.43 13.81 -2.53
CA ALA A 376 -14.49 14.58 -1.72
C ALA A 376 -14.66 14.39 -0.21
N LYS A 377 -15.91 14.25 0.29
CA LYS A 377 -16.21 14.04 1.71
C LYS A 377 -15.73 12.68 2.20
N VAL A 378 -15.92 11.63 1.41
CA VAL A 378 -15.43 10.27 1.71
C VAL A 378 -13.89 10.28 1.78
N ARG A 379 -13.21 10.96 0.84
CA ARG A 379 -11.75 11.11 0.86
C ARG A 379 -11.26 11.88 2.09
N GLN A 380 -11.97 12.94 2.47
CA GLN A 380 -11.65 13.71 3.68
C GLN A 380 -11.80 12.85 4.95
N LYS A 381 -12.91 12.11 5.08
CA LYS A 381 -13.14 11.20 6.22
C LYS A 381 -12.06 10.11 6.27
N SER A 382 -11.72 9.52 5.12
CA SER A 382 -10.64 8.54 4.98
C SER A 382 -9.29 9.10 5.48
N ARG A 383 -8.95 10.35 5.12
CA ARG A 383 -7.75 11.03 5.64
C ARG A 383 -7.77 11.17 7.15
N SER A 384 -8.89 11.60 7.72
CA SER A 384 -9.04 11.73 9.18
C SER A 384 -8.94 10.37 9.88
N CYS A 385 -9.51 9.30 9.31
CA CYS A 385 -9.37 7.95 9.84
C CYS A 385 -7.91 7.48 9.77
N ARG A 386 -7.17 7.77 8.70
CA ARG A 386 -5.75 7.42 8.59
C ARG A 386 -4.87 8.12 9.61
N ILE A 387 -5.17 9.37 9.95
CA ILE A 387 -4.49 10.07 11.04
C ILE A 387 -4.80 9.39 12.39
N LYS A 388 -6.06 9.04 12.64
CA LYS A 388 -6.46 8.30 13.86
C LYS A 388 -5.74 6.94 13.96
N GLU A 389 -5.75 6.16 12.87
CA GLU A 389 -5.10 4.85 12.76
C GLU A 389 -3.59 4.93 13.04
N TYR A 390 -2.92 6.01 12.61
CA TYR A 390 -1.50 6.21 12.91
C TYR A 390 -1.22 6.32 14.42
N PHE A 391 -2.08 7.00 15.19
CA PHE A 391 -1.87 7.18 16.63
C PHE A 391 -2.44 6.03 17.47
N TYR A 392 -3.60 5.51 17.08
CA TYR A 392 -4.37 4.56 17.88
C TYR A 392 -4.32 3.12 17.33
N GLY A 393 -3.78 2.90 16.13
CA GLY A 393 -3.85 1.60 15.47
C GLY A 393 -5.21 1.34 14.82
N LEU A 394 -5.32 0.22 14.13
CA LEU A 394 -6.51 -0.12 13.33
C LEU A 394 -7.72 -0.41 14.21
N VAL A 395 -7.49 -1.02 15.37
CA VAL A 395 -8.55 -1.45 16.32
C VAL A 395 -8.44 -0.74 17.67
N ASN A 396 -7.74 0.41 17.73
CA ASN A 396 -7.39 1.12 18.96
C ASN A 396 -6.47 0.31 19.90
N ASP A 397 -5.56 -0.46 19.30
CA ASP A 397 -4.56 -1.30 19.95
C ASP A 397 -3.26 -0.57 20.30
N LEU A 398 -3.03 0.62 19.72
CA LEU A 398 -1.92 1.50 20.10
C LEU A 398 -2.37 2.52 21.14
N SER A 399 -1.47 2.86 22.05
CA SER A 399 -1.70 3.82 23.14
C SER A 399 -0.76 5.01 22.98
N PRO A 400 -1.18 6.08 22.27
CA PRO A 400 -0.35 7.25 22.10
C PRO A 400 -0.21 8.02 23.42
N HIS A 401 0.85 8.81 23.54
CA HIS A 401 1.23 9.49 24.78
C HIS A 401 1.13 11.01 24.65
N SER A 402 0.51 11.66 25.64
CA SER A 402 0.45 13.12 25.73
C SER A 402 1.71 13.66 26.43
N ASN A 403 2.39 14.59 25.77
CA ASN A 403 3.64 15.19 26.24
C ASN A 403 3.50 16.71 26.26
N ILE A 404 4.27 17.34 27.15
CA ILE A 404 4.32 18.80 27.29
C ILE A 404 5.77 19.25 27.05
N ALA A 405 5.97 20.21 26.15
CA ALA A 405 7.28 20.81 25.89
C ALA A 405 7.23 22.34 26.02
N ASN A 406 8.38 22.97 26.28
CA ASN A 406 8.47 24.43 26.24
C ASN A 406 8.64 24.89 24.78
N PHE A 407 8.19 26.11 24.48
CA PHE A 407 8.33 26.67 23.13
C PHE A 407 9.78 26.75 22.66
N ASN A 408 10.74 26.92 23.57
CA ASN A 408 12.16 27.04 23.23
C ASN A 408 12.81 25.68 22.87
N ASP A 409 12.15 24.57 23.20
CA ASP A 409 12.68 23.23 22.97
C ASP A 409 12.37 22.74 21.55
N LEU A 410 11.46 23.43 20.84
CA LEU A 410 10.94 23.04 19.53
C LEU A 410 11.11 24.16 18.52
N ALA A 411 11.40 23.81 17.28
CA ALA A 411 11.51 24.76 16.17
C ALA A 411 10.58 24.32 15.03
N VAL A 412 9.54 25.11 14.77
CA VAL A 412 8.53 24.82 13.75
C VAL A 412 8.87 25.56 12.45
N TYR A 413 8.85 24.85 11.34
CA TYR A 413 9.14 25.37 10.01
C TYR A 413 8.02 25.06 9.02
N ARG A 414 7.73 26.01 8.15
CA ARG A 414 6.90 25.82 6.96
C ARG A 414 7.78 25.81 5.73
N ILE A 415 7.48 24.92 4.79
CA ILE A 415 8.17 24.86 3.50
C ILE A 415 7.33 25.60 2.46
N GLY A 416 7.91 26.63 1.85
CA GLY A 416 7.22 27.53 0.94
C GLY A 416 6.34 28.56 1.66
N GLY A 417 5.97 29.62 0.92
CA GLY A 417 5.18 30.73 1.46
C GLY A 417 6.00 31.63 2.40
N GLY A 418 6.62 32.66 1.82
CA GLY A 418 7.35 33.71 2.55
C GLY A 418 7.09 35.09 1.93
N PRO A 419 7.59 36.18 2.56
CA PRO A 419 7.43 37.53 2.03
C PRO A 419 8.03 37.62 0.63
N GLN A 420 7.21 38.11 -0.31
CA GLN A 420 7.61 38.39 -1.68
C GLN A 420 8.62 39.54 -1.70
N ALA A 421 9.62 39.47 -2.59
CA ALA A 421 10.48 40.61 -2.83
C ALA A 421 9.61 41.81 -3.25
N PRO A 422 9.82 43.01 -2.67
CA PRO A 422 9.05 44.18 -3.04
C PRO A 422 9.25 44.45 -4.53
N ARG A 423 8.19 44.87 -5.24
CA ARG A 423 8.22 45.14 -6.69
C ARG A 423 9.32 46.12 -7.11
N SER A 424 9.77 46.98 -6.20
CA SER A 424 10.89 47.91 -6.40
C SER A 424 12.27 47.24 -6.52
N ALA A 425 12.41 45.99 -6.07
CA ALA A 425 13.63 45.19 -6.17
C ALA A 425 13.64 44.22 -7.36
N LEU A 426 12.58 44.23 -8.19
CA LEU A 426 12.43 43.35 -9.35
C LEU A 426 12.66 44.10 -10.68
N PRO A 427 13.22 43.45 -11.71
CA PRO A 427 13.28 44.01 -13.07
C PRO A 427 11.88 44.40 -13.58
N ILE A 428 11.81 45.43 -14.43
CA ILE A 428 10.56 45.86 -15.05
C ILE A 428 9.91 44.67 -15.78
N GLY A 429 8.72 44.27 -15.33
CA GLY A 429 7.95 43.15 -15.89
C GLY A 429 8.08 41.81 -15.13
N ALA A 430 8.89 41.73 -14.07
CA ALA A 430 9.00 40.53 -13.24
C ALA A 430 7.97 40.52 -12.09
N GLU A 431 7.24 39.41 -11.95
CA GLU A 431 6.36 39.12 -10.83
C GLU A 431 7.17 38.59 -9.64
N PRO A 432 6.81 38.91 -8.38
CA PRO A 432 7.49 38.36 -7.21
C PRO A 432 7.20 36.86 -7.07
N VAL A 433 8.16 36.02 -7.45
CA VAL A 433 8.09 34.57 -7.19
C VAL A 433 8.72 34.32 -5.83
N ALA A 434 7.91 33.94 -4.85
CA ALA A 434 8.45 33.40 -3.59
C ALA A 434 9.12 32.06 -3.91
N ASP A 435 10.34 31.84 -3.41
CA ASP A 435 11.01 30.55 -3.55
C ASP A 435 10.11 29.46 -2.95
N PRO A 436 9.64 28.51 -3.78
CA PRO A 436 8.67 27.49 -3.35
C PRO A 436 9.27 26.51 -2.33
N THR A 437 10.60 26.43 -2.25
CA THR A 437 11.33 25.53 -1.35
C THR A 437 11.92 26.27 -0.15
N ARG A 438 11.67 27.57 0.01
CA ARG A 438 12.20 28.32 1.15
C ARG A 438 11.63 27.81 2.47
N LEU A 439 12.52 27.55 3.42
CA LEU A 439 12.14 27.28 4.80
C LEU A 439 11.84 28.59 5.54
N VAL A 440 10.67 28.65 6.16
CA VAL A 440 10.20 29.81 6.93
C VAL A 440 9.94 29.36 8.36
N PRO A 441 10.63 29.93 9.37
CA PRO A 441 10.32 29.63 10.77
C PRO A 441 8.92 30.15 11.13
N VAL A 442 8.18 29.36 11.88
CA VAL A 442 6.82 29.66 12.34
C VAL A 442 6.83 29.83 13.84
N SER A 443 6.29 30.95 14.34
CA SER A 443 6.13 31.16 15.77
C SER A 443 5.03 30.26 16.32
N ILE A 444 5.31 29.58 17.44
CA ILE A 444 4.31 28.77 18.14
C ILE A 444 3.22 29.69 18.71
N ASN A 445 1.99 29.52 18.25
CA ASN A 445 0.82 30.30 18.62
C ASN A 445 -0.46 29.42 18.55
N GLN A 446 -1.64 30.01 18.78
CA GLN A 446 -2.92 29.29 18.72
C GLN A 446 -3.24 28.68 17.35
N ASP A 447 -2.60 29.13 16.27
CA ASP A 447 -2.87 28.60 14.92
C ASP A 447 -2.33 27.17 14.75
N LEU A 448 -1.44 26.71 15.65
CA LEU A 448 -0.94 25.34 15.67
C LEU A 448 -1.90 24.37 16.38
N LEU A 449 -2.95 24.86 17.04
CA LEU A 449 -3.92 24.00 17.69
C LEU A 449 -4.61 23.09 16.68
N HIS A 450 -4.70 21.79 16.99
CA HIS A 450 -5.29 20.76 16.13
C HIS A 450 -4.53 20.48 14.82
N VAL A 451 -3.29 20.94 14.71
CA VAL A 451 -2.42 20.68 13.56
C VAL A 451 -1.58 19.42 13.79
N VAL A 452 -1.38 18.65 12.72
CA VAL A 452 -0.41 17.56 12.70
C VAL A 452 0.94 18.09 12.21
N LEU A 453 1.99 17.88 13.00
CA LEU A 453 3.36 18.27 12.69
C LEU A 453 4.22 17.03 12.42
N ALA A 454 5.09 17.11 11.42
CA ALA A 454 6.07 16.07 11.17
C ALA A 454 7.37 16.35 11.94
N VAL A 455 7.93 15.33 12.56
CA VAL A 455 9.22 15.41 13.26
C VAL A 455 10.33 15.04 12.26
N SER A 456 11.16 15.99 11.86
CA SER A 456 12.21 15.77 10.86
C SER A 456 13.46 15.14 11.46
N PHE A 457 14.10 14.20 10.77
CA PHE A 457 15.43 13.69 11.17
C PHE A 457 16.59 14.65 10.88
N ALA A 458 16.32 15.82 10.30
CA ALA A 458 17.33 16.83 10.03
C ALA A 458 18.11 17.22 11.28
N LYS A 459 19.42 17.43 11.14
CA LYS A 459 20.28 17.91 12.24
C LYS A 459 20.40 19.43 12.21
N GLU A 460 20.29 20.01 11.02
CA GLU A 460 20.31 21.45 10.78
C GLU A 460 19.06 21.89 10.00
N PRO A 461 18.58 23.14 10.15
CA PRO A 461 17.35 23.58 9.51
C PRO A 461 17.34 23.43 7.98
N ASP A 462 18.46 23.69 7.31
CA ASP A 462 18.63 23.59 5.87
C ASP A 462 18.56 22.15 5.34
N GLU A 463 18.74 21.15 6.20
CA GLU A 463 18.58 19.73 5.85
C GLU A 463 17.12 19.24 5.90
N ILE A 464 16.16 20.07 6.35
CA ILE A 464 14.75 19.66 6.57
C ILE A 464 14.11 19.07 5.32
N ILE A 465 14.40 19.62 4.13
CA ILE A 465 13.77 19.18 2.87
C ILE A 465 14.37 17.88 2.36
N SER A 466 15.67 17.66 2.58
CA SER A 466 16.40 16.46 2.12
C SER A 466 16.32 15.31 3.12
N SER A 467 15.87 15.57 4.35
CA SER A 467 15.72 14.59 5.42
C SER A 467 14.32 13.97 5.45
N ASN A 468 14.26 12.67 5.72
CA ASN A 468 13.02 11.98 6.02
C ASN A 468 12.49 12.36 7.41
N VAL A 469 11.26 11.96 7.70
CA VAL A 469 10.62 12.23 9.00
C VAL A 469 10.64 10.99 9.89
N ALA A 470 10.77 11.22 11.19
CA ALA A 470 10.71 10.20 12.24
C ALA A 470 9.28 9.74 12.53
N GLY A 471 8.32 10.63 12.28
CA GLY A 471 6.92 10.40 12.56
C GLY A 471 6.18 11.72 12.72
N PHE A 472 5.00 11.64 13.32
CA PHE A 472 4.08 12.77 13.44
C PHE A 472 3.61 12.94 14.87
N ILE A 473 3.37 14.19 15.25
CA ILE A 473 2.75 14.60 16.50
C ILE A 473 1.50 15.42 16.22
N TYR A 474 0.55 15.40 17.14
CA TYR A 474 -0.70 16.15 17.05
C TYR A 474 -0.80 17.15 18.18
N ILE A 475 -1.01 18.44 17.87
CA ILE A 475 -1.07 19.48 18.90
C ILE A 475 -2.47 19.52 19.52
N THR A 476 -2.53 19.25 20.83
CA THR A 476 -3.79 19.19 21.58
C THR A 476 -4.07 20.47 22.36
N ASP A 477 -3.03 21.21 22.77
CA ASP A 477 -3.17 22.47 23.52
C ASP A 477 -1.95 23.38 23.34
N VAL A 478 -2.18 24.70 23.38
CA VAL A 478 -1.14 25.73 23.28
C VAL A 478 -1.36 26.79 24.37
N ASP A 479 -0.51 26.77 25.40
CA ASP A 479 -0.51 27.75 26.49
C ASP A 479 0.52 28.85 26.22
N ILE A 480 0.05 29.98 25.68
CA ILE A 480 0.89 31.14 25.37
C ILE A 480 1.45 31.79 26.64
N GLN A 481 0.70 31.81 27.75
CA GLN A 481 1.12 32.47 28.98
C GLN A 481 2.29 31.74 29.63
N ARG A 482 2.20 30.40 29.68
CA ARG A 482 3.26 29.54 30.21
C ARG A 482 4.32 29.18 29.19
N LYS A 483 4.15 29.55 27.92
CA LYS A 483 5.00 29.17 26.78
C LYS A 483 5.20 27.66 26.67
N LYS A 484 4.10 26.92 26.84
CA LYS A 484 4.05 25.46 26.80
C LYS A 484 3.14 24.96 25.70
N ILE A 485 3.55 23.89 25.03
CA ILE A 485 2.75 23.20 24.02
C ILE A 485 2.52 21.76 24.48
N THR A 486 1.28 21.31 24.35
CA THR A 486 0.89 19.93 24.64
C THR A 486 0.61 19.22 23.32
N TYR A 487 1.20 18.05 23.15
CA TYR A 487 1.06 17.26 21.93
C TYR A 487 0.91 15.77 22.23
N LEU A 488 0.18 15.09 21.36
CA LEU A 488 0.06 13.64 21.31
C LEU A 488 1.16 13.08 20.39
N ALA A 489 1.88 12.07 20.86
CA ALA A 489 2.92 11.35 20.13
C ALA A 489 2.63 9.85 20.11
N PRO A 490 3.06 9.09 19.07
CA PRO A 490 2.84 7.65 19.00
C PRO A 490 3.61 6.86 20.08
N SER A 491 4.70 7.43 20.61
CA SER A 491 5.51 6.84 21.67
C SER A 491 5.72 7.81 22.82
N ALA A 492 5.95 7.27 24.02
CA ALA A 492 6.37 8.04 25.17
C ALA A 492 7.85 8.42 25.09
N GLY A 493 8.22 9.55 25.70
CA GLY A 493 9.61 10.02 25.75
C GLY A 493 9.85 11.28 24.93
N GLU A 494 11.12 11.64 24.81
CA GLU A 494 11.54 12.81 24.05
C GLU A 494 11.41 12.58 22.53
N LEU A 495 11.13 13.66 21.80
CA LEU A 495 11.08 13.59 20.35
C LEU A 495 12.48 13.27 19.79
N PRO A 496 12.57 12.45 18.73
CA PRO A 496 13.85 12.16 18.07
C PRO A 496 14.57 13.40 17.52
N SER A 497 13.84 14.50 17.34
CA SER A 497 14.36 15.78 16.86
C SER A 497 13.47 16.93 17.34
N LYS A 498 14.06 18.11 17.45
CA LYS A 498 13.37 19.37 17.75
C LYS A 498 12.80 20.08 16.52
N TYR A 499 13.19 19.65 15.31
CA TYR A 499 12.77 20.26 14.06
C TYR A 499 11.43 19.72 13.61
N LEU A 500 10.43 20.58 13.61
CA LEU A 500 9.05 20.25 13.26
C LEU A 500 8.66 20.92 11.94
N ILE A 501 7.96 20.18 11.08
CA ILE A 501 7.46 20.68 9.81
C ILE A 501 5.94 20.84 9.91
N VAL A 502 5.44 22.03 9.62
CA VAL A 502 4.02 22.34 9.59
C VAL A 502 3.49 22.39 8.16
N GLY A 503 2.36 21.71 7.95
CA GLY A 503 1.59 21.73 6.70
C GLY A 503 0.20 22.36 6.90
N SER A 504 -0.76 21.94 6.07
CA SER A 504 -2.17 22.33 6.18
C SER A 504 -3.06 21.20 6.75
N LEU A 505 -2.46 20.15 7.32
CA LEU A 505 -3.21 19.02 7.85
C LEU A 505 -3.71 19.33 9.26
N THR A 506 -5.03 19.48 9.37
CA THR A 506 -5.73 19.60 10.64
C THR A 506 -6.51 18.32 10.93
N TRP A 507 -6.59 17.96 12.21
CA TRP A 507 -7.33 16.80 12.67
C TRP A 507 -8.04 17.14 13.97
N LEU A 508 -9.33 16.80 14.05
CA LEU A 508 -10.07 16.87 15.30
C LEU A 508 -10.25 15.45 15.78
N GLU A 509 -9.68 15.18 16.94
CA GLU A 509 -9.90 13.94 17.65
C GLU A 509 -11.38 13.81 18.00
N THR A 510 -12.03 12.84 17.37
CA THR A 510 -13.47 12.53 17.52
C THR A 510 -13.69 11.05 17.77
#